data_AF-A0A7W1GWZ8-F1
#
_entry.id   AF-A0A7W1GWZ8-F1
#
_cell.length_a   1.000
_cell.length_b   1.000
_cell.length_c   1.000
_cell.angle_alpha   90.00
_cell.angle_beta   90.00
_cell.angle_gamma   90.00
#
_symmetry.space_group_name_H-M   'P 1'
#
loop_
_entity.id
_entity.type
_entity.pdbx_description
1 polymer ?
#
loop_
_entity_poly.entity_id
_entity_poly.type
_entity_poly.pdbx_seq_one_letter_code
_entity_poly.pdbx_strand_id
1 'polypeptide(L)'
;MSASIQIIQYNDLPKQVHFEIENGPIEHLGRYYWVMTATKEFTKFQCLIKLITFITLTIFTLGSAMYFVTYLWHEGRVGNVKIKKYVDDESIPEKKRLLAEIKDDWINIIYASKEMHRDKDVMLAAIKKCQGAFEWAEEELKTDKEFLLLAIQINDLVMPMLTDDQQNDREFVLKAVKLNGLAIRFLDKKYGNDREIMEEAIKQNSVTIIYASDELQNELYPIYFPE
;
A
#
# COMPACT_ATOMS: atom_id res chain seq x y z
N MET A 1 -16.41 -25.33 33.46
CA MET A 1 -15.49 -25.02 32.34
C MET A 1 -15.07 -23.57 32.44
N SER A 2 -13.88 -23.29 32.97
CA SER A 2 -13.39 -21.92 33.21
C SER A 2 -12.81 -21.34 31.92
N ALA A 3 -13.26 -20.16 31.53
CA ALA A 3 -12.61 -19.35 30.52
C ALA A 3 -11.61 -18.41 31.21
N SER A 4 -10.36 -18.37 30.74
CA SER A 4 -9.35 -17.41 31.20
C SER A 4 -9.38 -16.18 30.30
N ILE A 5 -9.39 -15.00 30.91
CA ILE A 5 -9.12 -13.73 30.22
C ILE A 5 -7.62 -13.52 30.32
N GLN A 6 -6.95 -13.43 29.17
CA GLN A 6 -5.54 -13.07 29.12
C GLN A 6 -5.40 -11.63 28.62
N ILE A 7 -4.52 -10.91 29.27
CA ILE A 7 -4.13 -9.56 28.92
C ILE A 7 -2.77 -9.67 28.26
N ILE A 8 -2.69 -9.38 26.96
CA ILE A 8 -1.49 -9.58 26.14
C ILE A 8 -1.04 -8.21 25.61
N GLN A 9 0.27 -7.93 25.65
CA GLN A 9 0.81 -6.73 25.01
C GLN A 9 0.68 -6.84 23.49
N TYR A 10 0.51 -5.72 22.78
CA TYR A 10 0.34 -5.71 21.33
C TYR A 10 1.42 -6.51 20.58
N ASN A 11 2.67 -6.43 21.04
CA ASN A 11 3.81 -7.16 20.44
C ASN A 11 3.78 -8.68 20.68
N ASP A 12 2.99 -9.13 21.66
CA ASP A 12 2.85 -10.54 22.04
C ASP A 12 1.54 -11.15 21.52
N LEU A 13 0.76 -10.40 20.74
CA LEU A 13 -0.44 -10.92 20.09
C LEU A 13 -0.06 -12.08 19.14
N PRO A 14 -0.86 -13.17 19.10
CA PRO A 14 -0.70 -14.15 18.04
C PRO A 14 -0.79 -13.41 16.69
N LYS A 15 0.10 -13.73 15.75
CA LYS A 15 0.16 -13.11 14.41
C LYS A 15 -1.16 -13.15 13.62
N GLN A 16 -2.16 -13.87 14.12
CA GLN A 16 -3.49 -14.13 13.54
C GLN A 16 -4.55 -13.09 13.92
N VAL A 17 -4.20 -12.00 14.61
CA VAL A 17 -5.19 -10.99 15.00
C VAL A 17 -4.65 -9.58 14.77
N HIS A 18 -5.02 -9.01 13.62
CA HIS A 18 -4.80 -7.60 13.32
C HIS A 18 -6.07 -6.79 13.57
N PHE A 19 -5.92 -5.65 14.21
CA PHE A 19 -7.00 -4.70 14.48
C PHE A 19 -6.69 -3.39 13.78
N GLU A 20 -7.68 -2.83 13.09
CA GLU A 20 -7.60 -1.50 12.52
C GLU A 20 -8.68 -0.61 13.14
N ILE A 21 -8.32 0.60 13.54
CA ILE A 21 -9.24 1.58 14.14
C ILE A 21 -9.60 2.59 13.06
N GLU A 22 -10.79 2.45 12.48
CA GLU A 22 -11.34 3.47 11.59
C GLU A 22 -11.77 4.69 12.44
N ASN A 23 -10.94 5.74 12.39
CA ASN A 23 -11.18 7.16 12.73
C ASN A 23 -10.61 7.71 14.06
N GLY A 24 -9.60 8.58 13.95
CA GLY A 24 -9.15 9.53 14.98
C GLY A 24 -7.68 9.97 14.78
N PRO A 25 -7.29 11.22 15.09
CA PRO A 25 -5.92 11.68 14.86
C PRO A 25 -4.99 10.97 15.85
N ILE A 26 -4.08 10.15 15.34
CA ILE A 26 -3.08 9.46 16.15
C ILE A 26 -1.90 10.42 16.34
N GLU A 27 -2.10 11.44 17.16
CA GLU A 27 -1.00 12.24 17.68
C GLU A 27 -0.80 11.89 19.15
N HIS A 28 0.31 11.20 19.42
CA HIS A 28 0.96 11.05 20.73
C HIS A 28 0.22 10.29 21.83
N LEU A 29 0.00 8.98 21.70
CA LEU A 29 -0.12 8.10 22.87
C LEU A 29 0.67 6.81 22.67
N GLY A 30 1.71 6.63 23.50
CA GLY A 30 2.61 5.49 23.45
C GLY A 30 1.92 4.15 23.73
N ARG A 31 2.14 3.21 22.81
CA ARG A 31 2.57 1.82 23.05
C ARG A 31 1.85 0.96 24.11
N TYR A 32 0.56 1.06 24.40
CA TYR A 32 -0.13 -0.02 25.16
C TYR A 32 -1.58 -0.18 24.72
N TYR A 33 -1.85 -1.18 23.88
CA TYR A 33 -3.21 -1.66 23.59
C TYR A 33 -3.50 -2.90 24.43
N TRP A 34 -4.66 -2.93 25.08
CA TRP A 34 -5.14 -4.10 25.82
C TRP A 34 -6.24 -4.78 25.00
N VAL A 35 -5.99 -6.00 24.55
CA VAL A 35 -6.96 -6.78 23.77
C VAL A 35 -7.56 -7.86 24.64
N MET A 36 -8.89 -7.87 24.76
CA MET A 36 -9.62 -8.99 25.37
C MET A 36 -9.94 -10.02 24.29
N THR A 37 -9.30 -11.17 24.35
CA THR A 37 -9.66 -12.31 23.49
C THR A 37 -10.69 -13.19 24.19
N ALA A 38 -11.74 -13.56 23.46
CA ALA A 38 -12.78 -14.45 23.93
C ALA A 38 -12.81 -15.68 23.01
N THR A 39 -12.60 -16.88 23.57
CA THR A 39 -12.42 -18.12 22.80
C THR A 39 -13.73 -18.77 22.33
N LYS A 40 -14.89 -18.13 22.49
CA LYS A 40 -16.20 -18.58 21.98
C LYS A 40 -17.10 -17.40 21.60
N GLU A 41 -18.05 -17.64 20.69
CA GLU A 41 -19.10 -16.69 20.35
C GLU A 41 -20.01 -16.41 21.56
N PHE A 42 -20.18 -15.13 21.88
CA PHE A 42 -21.08 -14.66 22.92
C PHE A 42 -22.17 -13.80 22.29
N THR A 43 -23.39 -13.86 22.83
CA THR A 43 -24.42 -12.87 22.50
C THR A 43 -24.04 -11.51 23.09
N LYS A 44 -24.47 -10.40 22.47
CA LYS A 44 -24.18 -9.01 22.95
C LYS A 44 -24.44 -8.83 24.45
N PHE A 45 -25.50 -9.46 24.95
CA PHE A 45 -25.89 -9.43 26.36
C PHE A 45 -24.90 -10.16 27.28
N GLN A 46 -24.32 -11.27 26.82
CA GLN A 46 -23.33 -12.04 27.59
C GLN A 46 -21.96 -11.34 27.65
N CYS A 47 -21.56 -10.62 26.59
CA CYS A 47 -20.40 -9.73 26.64
C CYS A 47 -20.61 -8.58 27.64
N LEU A 48 -21.80 -7.97 27.62
CA LEU A 48 -22.16 -6.86 28.51
C LEU A 48 -22.12 -7.29 29.99
N ILE A 49 -22.69 -8.45 30.33
CA ILE A 49 -22.65 -8.97 31.71
C ILE A 49 -21.22 -9.25 32.15
N LYS A 50 -20.40 -9.91 31.31
CA LYS A 50 -19.01 -10.22 31.69
C LYS A 50 -18.13 -8.98 31.80
N LEU A 51 -18.35 -7.98 30.94
CA LEU A 51 -17.69 -6.68 31.00
C LEU A 51 -18.09 -5.93 32.28
N ILE A 52 -19.38 -5.88 32.61
CA ILE A 52 -19.88 -5.27 33.86
C ILE A 52 -19.31 -5.99 35.08
N THR A 53 -19.29 -7.34 35.08
CA THR A 53 -18.77 -8.12 36.22
C THR A 53 -17.27 -7.88 36.41
N PHE A 54 -16.51 -7.77 35.33
CA PHE A 54 -15.08 -7.44 35.34
C PHE A 54 -14.81 -6.00 35.78
N ILE A 55 -15.61 -5.04 35.30
CA ILE A 55 -15.58 -3.63 35.73
C ILE A 55 -15.90 -3.53 37.23
N THR A 56 -16.92 -4.23 37.74
CA THR A 56 -17.22 -4.22 39.18
C THR A 56 -16.13 -4.86 40.05
N LEU A 57 -15.38 -5.84 39.52
CA LEU A 57 -14.23 -6.43 40.22
C LEU A 57 -12.98 -5.54 40.18
N THR A 58 -12.82 -4.69 39.17
CA THR A 58 -11.65 -3.82 38.97
C THR A 58 -11.85 -2.40 39.52
N ILE A 59 -13.10 -1.98 39.74
CA ILE A 59 -13.44 -0.69 40.37
C ILE A 59 -12.96 -0.59 41.84
N PHE A 60 -12.53 -1.69 42.48
CA PHE A 60 -12.03 -1.62 43.85
C PHE A 60 -10.61 -1.03 43.99
N THR A 61 -9.89 -0.66 42.91
CA THR A 61 -8.52 -0.15 43.07
C THR A 61 -8.05 1.09 42.32
N LEU A 62 -8.62 1.58 41.21
CA LEU A 62 -8.05 2.79 40.55
C LEU A 62 -9.12 3.68 39.87
N GLY A 63 -9.55 4.71 40.61
CA GLY A 63 -10.62 5.66 40.25
C GLY A 63 -10.31 6.71 39.16
N SER A 64 -9.30 6.52 38.31
CA SER A 64 -8.93 7.50 37.26
C SER A 64 -9.25 7.05 35.83
N ALA A 65 -9.36 5.75 35.56
CA ALA A 65 -9.65 5.23 34.21
C ALA A 65 -11.13 5.41 33.80
N MET A 66 -12.05 5.39 34.79
CA MET A 66 -13.48 5.53 34.53
C MET A 66 -13.82 6.93 33.99
N TYR A 67 -13.18 7.97 34.52
CA TYR A 67 -13.41 9.35 34.07
C TYR A 67 -13.01 9.57 32.61
N PHE A 68 -11.91 8.97 32.16
CA PHE A 68 -11.38 9.19 30.80
C PHE A 68 -12.29 8.56 29.73
N VAL A 69 -12.81 7.35 29.97
CA VAL A 69 -13.70 6.66 29.03
C VAL A 69 -15.08 7.30 28.98
N THR A 70 -15.64 7.75 30.12
CA THR A 70 -16.90 8.50 30.14
C THR A 70 -16.77 9.90 29.52
N TYR A 71 -15.62 10.56 29.69
CA TYR A 71 -15.35 11.87 29.09
C TYR A 71 -15.30 11.80 27.56
N LEU A 72 -14.62 10.79 27.01
CA LEU A 72 -14.55 10.57 25.56
C LEU A 72 -15.90 10.17 24.94
N TRP A 73 -16.76 9.46 25.68
CA TRP A 73 -18.13 9.15 25.24
C TRP A 73 -19.03 10.39 25.26
N HIS A 74 -19.01 11.18 26.34
CA HIS A 74 -19.87 12.37 26.49
C HIS A 74 -19.54 13.46 25.45
N GLU A 75 -18.28 13.59 25.03
CA GLU A 75 -17.85 14.52 23.98
C GLU A 75 -18.19 14.03 22.55
N GLY A 76 -18.79 12.85 22.38
CA GLY A 76 -19.17 12.31 21.06
C GLY A 76 -17.98 12.00 20.14
N ARG A 77 -16.76 11.88 20.69
CA ARG A 77 -15.51 11.72 19.91
C ARG A 77 -15.16 10.27 19.57
N VAL A 78 -15.90 9.30 20.08
CA VAL A 78 -15.76 7.90 19.66
C VAL A 78 -16.71 7.67 18.48
N GLY A 79 -16.24 8.04 17.29
CA GLY A 79 -16.87 7.63 16.04
C GLY A 79 -16.93 6.10 15.99
N ASN A 80 -17.96 5.56 15.35
CA ASN A 80 -18.21 4.12 15.21
C ASN A 80 -16.93 3.36 14.78
N VAL A 81 -16.25 2.72 15.73
CA VAL A 81 -15.14 1.82 15.41
C VAL A 81 -15.74 0.54 14.82
N LYS A 82 -15.72 0.42 13.49
CA LYS A 82 -16.02 -0.85 12.82
C LYS A 82 -14.80 -1.75 12.94
N ILE A 83 -14.84 -2.65 13.92
CA ILE A 83 -13.84 -3.72 14.03
C ILE A 83 -14.16 -4.76 12.96
N LYS A 84 -13.43 -4.75 11.83
CA LYS A 84 -13.48 -5.86 10.87
C LYS A 84 -12.73 -7.05 11.46
N LYS A 85 -13.47 -8.08 11.88
CA LYS A 85 -12.92 -9.38 12.24
C LYS A 85 -12.54 -10.11 10.95
N TYR A 86 -11.28 -10.04 10.55
CA TYR A 86 -10.77 -11.00 9.57
C TYR A 86 -10.57 -12.32 10.30
N VAL A 87 -11.43 -13.28 9.99
CA VAL A 87 -11.14 -14.68 10.31
C VAL A 87 -10.17 -15.12 9.22
N ASP A 88 -8.92 -15.36 9.58
CA ASP A 88 -7.97 -16.04 8.71
C ASP A 88 -8.54 -17.43 8.39
N ASP A 89 -9.26 -17.54 7.28
CA ASP A 89 -9.59 -18.83 6.70
C ASP A 89 -8.31 -19.34 6.02
N GLU A 90 -7.56 -20.19 6.72
CA GLU A 90 -6.32 -20.83 6.25
C GLU A 90 -6.47 -21.54 4.89
N SER A 91 -7.71 -21.77 4.42
CA SER A 91 -7.97 -22.37 3.11
C SER A 91 -7.78 -21.42 1.92
N ILE A 92 -7.76 -20.10 2.12
CA ILE A 92 -7.53 -19.14 1.04
C ILE A 92 -6.03 -18.83 0.94
N PRO A 93 -5.37 -19.12 -0.20
CA PRO A 93 -3.96 -18.80 -0.37
C PRO A 93 -3.70 -17.30 -0.14
N GLU A 94 -2.64 -16.96 0.62
CA GLU A 94 -2.29 -15.59 0.99
C GLU A 94 -2.27 -14.65 -0.24
N LYS A 95 -1.66 -15.07 -1.34
CA LYS A 95 -1.66 -14.35 -2.62
C LYS A 95 -3.07 -13.98 -3.10
N LYS A 96 -4.02 -14.92 -3.04
CA LYS A 96 -5.40 -14.70 -3.52
C LYS A 96 -6.14 -13.70 -2.63
N ARG A 97 -5.93 -13.79 -1.31
CA ARG A 97 -6.47 -12.82 -0.35
C ARG A 97 -5.87 -11.44 -0.58
N LEU A 98 -4.55 -11.33 -0.64
CA LEU A 98 -3.82 -10.08 -0.81
C LEU A 98 -4.19 -9.39 -2.13
N LEU A 99 -4.30 -10.14 -3.23
CA LEU A 99 -4.76 -9.58 -4.51
C LEU A 99 -6.19 -9.04 -4.44
N ALA A 100 -7.07 -9.63 -3.62
CA ALA A 100 -8.41 -9.12 -3.39
C ALA A 100 -8.39 -7.84 -2.55
N GLU A 101 -7.49 -7.74 -1.57
CA GLU A 101 -7.33 -6.56 -0.69
C GLU A 101 -6.70 -5.37 -1.42
N ILE A 102 -5.66 -5.61 -2.23
CA ILE A 102 -4.99 -4.59 -3.07
C ILE A 102 -5.98 -3.94 -4.05
N LYS A 103 -7.07 -4.64 -4.41
CA LYS A 103 -8.11 -4.07 -5.25
C LYS A 103 -8.73 -2.81 -4.62
N ASP A 104 -8.87 -2.80 -3.30
CA ASP A 104 -9.53 -1.72 -2.56
C ASP A 104 -8.49 -0.76 -1.95
N ASP A 105 -7.40 -1.25 -1.37
CA ASP A 105 -6.31 -0.43 -0.84
C ASP A 105 -4.94 -1.11 -1.02
N TRP A 106 -4.01 -0.39 -1.67
CA TRP A 106 -2.66 -0.87 -1.94
C TRP A 106 -1.80 -0.92 -0.67
N ILE A 107 -2.14 -0.15 0.37
CA ILE A 107 -1.34 -0.03 1.60
C ILE A 107 -1.16 -1.37 2.32
N ASN A 108 -2.04 -2.34 2.07
CA ASN A 108 -1.95 -3.70 2.60
C ASN A 108 -0.64 -4.41 2.19
N ILE A 109 0.02 -3.99 1.10
CA ILE A 109 1.31 -4.54 0.69
C ILE A 109 2.40 -4.33 1.75
N ILE A 110 2.30 -3.28 2.58
CA ILE A 110 3.26 -2.97 3.66
C ILE A 110 3.34 -4.11 4.68
N TYR A 111 2.22 -4.79 4.92
CA TYR A 111 2.11 -5.85 5.92
C TYR A 111 2.23 -7.26 5.32
N ALA A 112 2.39 -7.35 3.99
CA ALA A 112 2.50 -8.63 3.30
C ALA A 112 3.80 -9.36 3.66
N SER A 113 3.79 -10.69 3.51
CA SER A 113 5.00 -11.48 3.73
C SER A 113 6.09 -11.14 2.70
N LYS A 114 7.34 -11.41 3.07
CA LYS A 114 8.50 -11.25 2.17
C LYS A 114 8.34 -12.04 0.86
N GLU A 115 7.64 -13.16 0.88
CA GLU A 115 7.35 -13.95 -0.32
C GLU A 115 6.42 -13.20 -1.27
N MET A 116 5.46 -12.44 -0.76
CA MET A 116 4.57 -11.59 -1.57
C MET A 116 5.31 -10.38 -2.15
N HIS A 117 6.30 -9.83 -1.43
CA HIS A 117 7.21 -8.80 -1.95
C HIS A 117 8.12 -9.29 -3.09
N ARG A 118 8.27 -10.61 -3.25
CA ARG A 118 8.97 -11.25 -4.39
C ARG A 118 8.04 -11.68 -5.51
N ASP A 119 6.73 -11.70 -5.27
CA ASP A 119 5.76 -12.13 -6.26
C ASP A 119 5.49 -11.00 -7.26
N LYS A 120 5.94 -11.20 -8.50
CA LYS A 120 5.78 -10.22 -9.59
C LYS A 120 4.33 -9.79 -9.75
N ASP A 121 3.37 -10.71 -9.72
CA ASP A 121 1.97 -10.39 -9.98
C ASP A 121 1.37 -9.53 -8.86
N VAL A 122 1.71 -9.86 -7.61
CA VAL A 122 1.28 -9.09 -6.44
C VAL A 122 1.85 -7.68 -6.49
N MET A 123 3.15 -7.55 -6.75
CA MET A 123 3.80 -6.24 -6.82
C MET A 123 3.30 -5.39 -7.98
N LEU A 124 3.09 -5.98 -9.17
CA LEU A 124 2.51 -5.27 -10.31
C LEU A 124 1.05 -4.85 -10.03
N ALA A 125 0.26 -5.68 -9.35
CA ALA A 125 -1.09 -5.31 -8.93
C ALA A 125 -1.10 -4.13 -7.96
N ALA A 126 -0.15 -4.08 -7.01
CA ALA A 126 0.00 -2.96 -6.08
C ALA A 126 0.50 -1.69 -6.78
N ILE A 127 1.51 -1.79 -7.66
CA ILE A 127 2.06 -0.67 -8.44
C ILE A 127 1.00 -0.01 -9.33
N LYS A 128 0.10 -0.82 -9.89
CA LYS A 128 -1.04 -0.34 -10.66
C LYS A 128 -1.94 0.63 -9.88
N LYS A 129 -2.01 0.47 -8.56
CA LYS A 129 -2.79 1.35 -7.67
C LYS A 129 -1.99 2.55 -7.20
N CYS A 130 -0.72 2.34 -6.86
CA CYS A 130 0.18 3.38 -6.40
C CYS A 130 1.63 2.99 -6.70
N GLN A 131 2.40 3.91 -7.29
CA GLN A 131 3.82 3.70 -7.57
C GLN A 131 4.63 3.45 -6.29
N GLY A 132 4.21 3.99 -5.14
CA GLY A 132 4.88 3.79 -3.85
C GLY A 132 4.96 2.32 -3.40
N ALA A 133 4.12 1.44 -3.97
CA ALA A 133 4.25 0.01 -3.77
C ALA A 133 5.59 -0.56 -4.28
N PHE A 134 6.22 0.09 -5.27
CA PHE A 134 7.51 -0.33 -5.82
C PHE A 134 8.62 -0.37 -4.76
N GLU A 135 8.57 0.49 -3.74
CA GLU A 135 9.57 0.52 -2.66
C GLU A 135 9.60 -0.79 -1.86
N TRP A 136 8.46 -1.48 -1.76
CA TRP A 136 8.27 -2.73 -1.03
C TRP A 136 8.67 -3.97 -1.83
N ALA A 137 8.95 -3.84 -3.13
CA ALA A 137 9.47 -4.95 -3.91
C ALA A 137 10.85 -5.35 -3.37
N GLU A 138 11.15 -6.65 -3.37
CA GLU A 138 12.50 -7.10 -3.03
C GLU A 138 13.53 -6.68 -4.10
N GLU A 139 14.78 -6.56 -3.67
CA GLU A 139 15.89 -6.10 -4.53
C GLU A 139 16.09 -6.98 -5.78
N GLU A 140 15.77 -8.28 -5.68
CA GLU A 140 15.83 -9.16 -6.85
C GLU A 140 14.82 -8.76 -7.94
N LEU A 141 13.65 -8.23 -7.57
CA LEU A 141 12.69 -7.69 -8.54
C LEU A 141 13.11 -6.31 -9.05
N LYS A 142 13.63 -5.45 -8.17
CA LYS A 142 14.10 -4.09 -8.56
C LYS A 142 15.29 -4.11 -9.52
N THR A 143 15.97 -5.24 -9.66
CA THR A 143 17.05 -5.45 -10.63
C THR A 143 16.63 -6.26 -11.85
N ASP A 144 15.43 -6.88 -11.83
CA ASP A 144 14.88 -7.63 -12.95
C ASP A 144 14.30 -6.69 -14.01
N LYS A 145 15.01 -6.54 -15.13
CA LYS A 145 14.60 -5.68 -16.25
C LYS A 145 13.20 -6.00 -16.77
N GLU A 146 12.77 -7.25 -16.78
CA GLU A 146 11.42 -7.62 -17.26
C GLU A 146 10.35 -7.07 -16.31
N PHE A 147 10.55 -7.24 -15.00
CA PHE A 147 9.66 -6.69 -13.99
C PHE A 147 9.60 -5.16 -14.06
N LEU A 148 10.76 -4.48 -14.18
CA LEU A 148 10.81 -3.02 -14.29
C LEU A 148 10.07 -2.51 -15.53
N LEU A 149 10.23 -3.17 -16.68
CA LEU A 149 9.52 -2.81 -17.91
C LEU A 149 8.00 -2.95 -17.75
N LEU A 150 7.54 -4.05 -17.13
CA LEU A 150 6.12 -4.24 -16.82
C LEU A 150 5.59 -3.19 -15.82
N ALA A 151 6.39 -2.83 -14.82
CA ALA A 151 6.03 -1.81 -13.84
C ALA A 151 5.86 -0.43 -14.50
N ILE A 152 6.79 -0.02 -15.38
CA ILE A 152 6.70 1.24 -16.14
C ILE A 152 5.53 1.24 -17.13
N GLN A 153 5.29 0.11 -17.79
CA GLN A 153 4.15 -0.04 -18.69
C GLN A 153 2.83 0.21 -17.95
N ILE A 154 2.71 -0.28 -16.72
CA ILE A 154 1.53 -0.11 -15.88
C ILE A 154 1.45 1.31 -15.29
N ASN A 155 2.60 1.86 -14.87
CA ASN A 155 2.68 3.15 -14.20
C ASN A 155 4.05 3.81 -14.46
N ASP A 156 4.09 4.83 -15.33
CA ASP A 156 5.32 5.55 -15.67
C ASP A 156 5.94 6.28 -14.47
N LEU A 157 5.18 6.52 -13.39
CA LEU A 157 5.69 7.10 -12.14
C LEU A 157 6.71 6.20 -11.43
N VAL A 158 6.89 4.95 -11.87
CA VAL A 158 7.98 4.08 -11.42
C VAL A 158 9.33 4.50 -12.03
N MET A 159 9.35 5.11 -13.21
CA MET A 159 10.58 5.53 -13.89
C MET A 159 11.55 6.35 -13.02
N PRO A 160 11.11 7.41 -12.29
CA PRO A 160 12.01 8.19 -11.43
C PRO A 160 12.48 7.43 -10.17
N MET A 161 11.92 6.26 -9.87
CA MET A 161 12.32 5.43 -8.72
C MET A 161 13.44 4.45 -9.07
N LEU A 162 13.80 4.33 -10.34
CA LEU A 162 14.90 3.49 -10.81
C LEU A 162 16.26 4.12 -10.48
N THR A 163 17.30 3.29 -10.44
CA THR A 163 18.67 3.80 -10.24
C THR A 163 19.15 4.60 -11.45
N ASP A 164 20.13 5.47 -11.24
CA ASP A 164 20.74 6.26 -12.33
C ASP A 164 21.27 5.35 -13.45
N ASP A 165 21.88 4.22 -13.11
CA ASP A 165 22.38 3.26 -14.11
C ASP A 165 21.25 2.68 -14.97
N GLN A 166 20.09 2.38 -14.38
CA GLN A 166 18.92 1.87 -15.08
C GLN A 166 18.29 2.95 -15.98
N GLN A 167 18.19 4.19 -15.49
CA GLN A 167 17.66 5.32 -16.26
C GLN A 167 18.60 5.76 -17.38
N ASN A 168 19.89 5.46 -17.28
CA ASN A 168 20.91 5.80 -18.29
C ASN A 168 21.20 4.66 -19.27
N ASP A 169 20.70 3.44 -19.03
CA ASP A 169 20.74 2.35 -20.00
C ASP A 169 19.82 2.67 -21.18
N ARG A 170 20.41 3.16 -22.27
CA ARG A 170 19.68 3.55 -23.50
C ARG A 170 18.80 2.42 -24.04
N GLU A 171 19.26 1.16 -24.01
CA GLU A 171 18.50 0.03 -24.55
C GLU A 171 17.26 -0.24 -23.67
N PHE A 172 17.43 -0.19 -22.35
CA PHE A 172 16.33 -0.30 -21.41
C PHE A 172 15.33 0.84 -21.59
N VAL A 173 15.81 2.10 -21.66
CA VAL A 173 14.99 3.28 -21.89
C VAL A 173 14.17 3.17 -23.17
N LEU A 174 14.79 2.75 -24.28
CA LEU A 174 14.07 2.58 -25.54
C LEU A 174 12.94 1.55 -25.40
N LYS A 175 13.18 0.43 -24.69
CA LYS A 175 12.13 -0.56 -24.40
C LYS A 175 11.03 0.01 -23.51
N ALA A 176 11.39 0.75 -22.46
CA ALA A 176 10.44 1.39 -21.55
C ALA A 176 9.54 2.39 -22.28
N VAL A 177 10.12 3.27 -23.10
CA VAL A 177 9.40 4.27 -23.90
C VAL A 177 8.50 3.61 -24.95
N LYS A 178 8.95 2.51 -25.58
CA LYS A 178 8.11 1.71 -26.48
C LYS A 178 6.89 1.11 -25.80
N LEU A 179 6.95 0.84 -24.50
CA LEU A 179 5.82 0.33 -23.71
C LEU A 179 4.92 1.45 -23.18
N ASN A 180 5.52 2.58 -22.79
CA ASN A 180 4.81 3.75 -22.28
C ASN A 180 5.57 5.03 -22.63
N GLY A 181 5.09 5.76 -23.65
CA GLY A 181 5.73 6.98 -24.13
C GLY A 181 5.89 8.06 -23.07
N LEU A 182 5.02 8.11 -22.05
CA LEU A 182 5.09 9.10 -20.98
C LEU A 182 6.30 8.92 -20.06
N ALA A 183 6.96 7.76 -20.06
CA ALA A 183 8.18 7.52 -19.29
C ALA A 183 9.30 8.52 -19.62
N ILE A 184 9.30 9.08 -20.85
CA ILE A 184 10.27 10.09 -21.31
C ILE A 184 10.31 11.33 -20.41
N ARG A 185 9.20 11.69 -19.74
CA ARG A 185 9.11 12.92 -18.92
C ARG A 185 10.01 12.94 -17.70
N PHE A 186 10.46 11.76 -17.27
CA PHE A 186 11.31 11.58 -16.09
C PHE A 186 12.78 11.38 -16.44
N LEU A 187 13.09 11.26 -17.73
CA LEU A 187 14.43 10.98 -18.20
C LEU A 187 15.25 12.25 -18.40
N ASP A 188 16.58 12.08 -18.43
CA ASP A 188 17.50 13.17 -18.73
C ASP A 188 17.19 13.79 -20.10
N LYS A 189 17.34 15.11 -20.20
CA LYS A 189 17.06 15.90 -21.42
C LYS A 189 17.84 15.42 -22.64
N LYS A 190 18.97 14.71 -22.47
CA LYS A 190 19.71 14.09 -23.58
C LYS A 190 18.83 13.17 -24.43
N TYR A 191 17.84 12.49 -23.83
CA TYR A 191 16.92 11.63 -24.55
C TYR A 191 15.92 12.40 -25.43
N GLY A 192 15.69 13.68 -25.11
CA GLY A 192 14.98 14.62 -25.98
C GLY A 192 15.71 14.92 -27.30
N ASN A 193 17.02 14.65 -27.38
CA ASN A 193 17.82 14.72 -28.61
C ASN A 193 17.95 13.36 -29.33
N ASP A 194 17.50 12.27 -28.70
CA ASP A 194 17.58 10.95 -29.31
C ASP A 194 16.36 10.73 -30.21
N ARG A 195 16.59 10.87 -31.51
CA ARG A 195 15.54 10.78 -32.54
C ARG A 195 14.75 9.47 -32.46
N GLU A 196 15.41 8.34 -32.26
CA GLU A 196 14.75 7.04 -32.20
C GLU A 196 13.84 6.94 -30.98
N ILE A 197 14.35 7.33 -29.81
CA ILE A 197 13.57 7.30 -28.56
C ILE A 197 12.39 8.28 -28.64
N MET A 198 12.60 9.49 -29.18
CA MET A 198 11.52 10.47 -29.33
C MET A 198 10.45 10.05 -30.33
N GLU A 199 10.83 9.47 -31.46
CA GLU A 199 9.85 8.93 -32.42
C GLU A 199 9.00 7.82 -31.78
N GLU A 200 9.60 6.91 -31.00
CA GLU A 200 8.84 5.87 -30.29
C GLU A 200 7.96 6.45 -29.17
N ALA A 201 8.43 7.47 -28.45
CA ALA A 201 7.63 8.17 -27.45
C ALA A 201 6.39 8.79 -28.07
N ILE A 202 6.56 9.51 -29.18
CA ILE A 202 5.47 10.22 -29.90
C ILE A 202 4.47 9.22 -30.47
N LYS A 203 4.93 8.09 -31.02
CA LYS A 203 4.05 7.00 -31.49
C LYS A 203 3.17 6.45 -30.38
N GLN A 204 3.72 6.32 -29.16
CA GLN A 204 2.96 5.84 -28.00
C GLN A 204 2.03 6.92 -27.43
N ASN A 205 2.48 8.17 -27.36
CA ASN A 205 1.69 9.28 -26.90
C ASN A 205 2.15 10.57 -27.57
N SER A 206 1.34 11.12 -28.47
CA SER A 206 1.71 12.28 -29.27
C SER A 206 2.06 13.53 -28.45
N VAL A 207 1.53 13.66 -27.22
CA VAL A 207 1.85 14.77 -26.31
C VAL A 207 3.32 14.79 -25.91
N THR A 208 4.03 13.65 -25.99
CA THR A 208 5.44 13.58 -25.61
C THR A 208 6.36 14.40 -26.49
N ILE A 209 5.88 14.90 -27.64
CA ILE A 209 6.66 15.79 -28.50
C ILE A 209 7.22 17.00 -27.75
N ILE A 210 6.54 17.45 -26.69
CA ILE A 210 7.00 18.56 -25.82
C ILE A 210 8.33 18.28 -25.12
N TYR A 211 8.76 17.02 -25.07
CA TYR A 211 10.03 16.61 -24.44
C TYR A 211 11.19 16.46 -25.44
N ALA A 212 10.93 16.56 -26.75
CA ALA A 212 12.00 16.64 -27.75
C ALA A 212 12.76 17.97 -27.60
N SER A 213 14.00 18.01 -28.08
CA SER A 213 14.73 19.27 -28.26
C SER A 213 14.05 20.16 -29.29
N ASP A 214 14.31 21.46 -29.24
CA ASP A 214 13.72 22.44 -30.17
C ASP A 214 13.99 22.04 -31.64
N GLU A 215 15.18 21.52 -31.93
CA GLU A 215 15.54 21.02 -33.26
C GLU A 215 14.65 19.84 -33.67
N LEU A 216 14.54 18.81 -32.82
CA LEU A 216 13.70 17.64 -33.14
C LEU A 216 12.20 17.97 -33.13
N GLN A 217 11.74 18.90 -32.29
CA GLN A 217 10.35 19.35 -32.33
C GLN A 217 10.01 19.97 -33.68
N ASN A 218 10.85 20.86 -34.20
CA ASN A 218 10.64 21.48 -35.51
C ASN A 218 10.64 20.46 -36.66
N GLU A 219 11.45 19.41 -36.57
CA GLU A 219 11.47 18.33 -37.57
C GLU A 219 10.27 17.39 -37.46
N LEU A 220 9.90 16.98 -36.25
CA LEU A 220 8.89 15.93 -36.03
C LEU A 220 7.46 16.48 -35.99
N TYR A 221 7.24 17.72 -35.55
CA TYR A 221 5.90 18.31 -35.45
C TYR A 221 5.11 18.24 -36.78
N PRO A 222 5.64 18.70 -37.93
CA PRO A 222 4.89 18.62 -39.20
C PRO A 222 4.66 17.18 -39.69
N ILE A 223 5.46 16.21 -39.23
CA ILE A 223 5.31 14.79 -39.61
C ILE A 223 4.15 14.14 -38.84
N TYR A 224 4.06 14.39 -37.53
CA TYR A 224 3.07 13.76 -36.66
C TYR A 224 1.78 14.57 -36.50
N PHE A 225 1.80 15.86 -36.83
CA PHE A 225 0.65 16.77 -36.75
C PHE A 225 0.51 17.58 -38.06
N PRO A 226 0.17 16.92 -39.19
CA PRO A 226 -0.09 17.62 -40.45
C PRO A 226 -1.36 18.47 -40.36
N GLU A 227 -1.39 19.58 -41.12
CA GLU A 227 -2.54 20.50 -41.24
C GLU A 227 -3.80 19.86 -41.84
#